data_AF-A0A4U7BLJ0-F1
#
_entry.id   AF-A0A4U7BLJ0-F1
#
_cell.length_a   1.000
_cell.length_b   1.000
_cell.length_c   1.000
_cell.angle_alpha   90.00
_cell.angle_beta   90.00
_cell.angle_gamma   90.00
#
_symmetry.space_group_name_H-M   'P 1'
#
loop_
_entity.id
_entity.type
_entity.pdbx_description
1 polymer ?
#
loop_
_entity_poly.entity_id
_entity_poly.type
_entity_poly.pdbx_seq_one_letter_code
_entity_poly.pdbx_strand_id
1 'polypeptide(L)'
;MSDKELEIFELCERLSELLGDKEAIADLKTLQERHPEMFENKEQVANLIKKVVSDPEIIINNPTPKSEKDYIAGKKLNEEKMGEVGIRKDENINKIFHANEKRLKNLDLMAKKDVVADGRDAHTPYTQAQSLDGRLVQKNISSAVNKIIPQKDKSTNDFKTKLEEFNAKNKNYTQTKEKELKR
;
A
#
# COMPACT_ATOMS: atom_id res chain seq x y z
N MET A 1 0.09 9.64 -25.29
CA MET A 1 0.25 8.36 -24.59
C MET A 1 1.32 8.58 -23.55
N SER A 2 0.98 8.56 -22.26
CA SER A 2 2.01 8.66 -21.22
C SER A 2 2.66 7.28 -21.11
N ASP A 3 3.93 7.16 -21.47
CA ASP A 3 4.68 5.90 -21.35
C ASP A 3 4.81 5.54 -19.86
N LYS A 4 3.85 4.76 -19.34
CA LYS A 4 3.91 4.22 -17.99
C LYS A 4 4.89 3.05 -18.00
N GLU A 5 5.84 3.09 -17.10
CA GLU A 5 6.80 2.00 -16.91
C GLU A 5 6.42 1.28 -15.63
N LEU A 6 5.64 0.22 -15.81
CA LEU A 6 5.08 -0.57 -14.73
C LEU A 6 6.03 -1.72 -14.38
N GLU A 7 6.37 -1.84 -13.11
CA GLU A 7 7.15 -2.95 -12.57
C GLU A 7 6.41 -3.62 -11.41
N ILE A 8 6.54 -4.94 -11.31
CA ILE A 8 5.92 -5.77 -10.28
C ILE A 8 6.96 -6.07 -9.21
N PHE A 9 6.58 -5.87 -7.95
CA PHE A 9 7.41 -6.12 -6.78
C PHE A 9 6.77 -7.21 -5.92
N GLU A 10 7.56 -8.19 -5.53
CA GLU A 10 7.19 -9.18 -4.52
C GLU A 10 7.26 -8.54 -3.12
N LEU A 11 6.17 -8.66 -2.38
CA LEU A 11 5.99 -8.16 -1.04
C LEU A 11 6.43 -9.22 -0.02
N CYS A 12 6.95 -8.78 1.12
CA CYS A 12 7.18 -9.68 2.24
C CYS A 12 5.86 -10.26 2.79
N GLU A 13 5.96 -11.32 3.61
CA GLU A 13 4.81 -11.97 4.22
C GLU A 13 3.93 -10.99 5.02
N ARG A 14 4.54 -10.14 5.84
CA ARG A 14 3.82 -9.11 6.63
C ARG A 14 2.99 -8.17 5.77
N LEU A 15 3.54 -7.68 4.67
CA LEU A 15 2.79 -6.81 3.74
C LEU A 15 1.71 -7.59 2.99
N SER A 16 2.03 -8.83 2.61
CA SER A 16 1.13 -9.72 1.88
C SER A 16 -0.10 -10.09 2.69
N GLU A 17 0.03 -10.33 3.99
CA GLU A 17 -1.09 -10.61 4.91
C GLU A 17 -2.02 -9.39 5.05
N LEU A 18 -1.45 -8.20 5.21
CA LEU A 18 -2.21 -6.96 5.35
C LEU A 18 -2.97 -6.62 4.07
N LEU A 19 -2.30 -6.73 2.91
CA LEU A 19 -2.88 -6.37 1.62
C LEU A 19 -3.75 -7.51 1.04
N GLY A 20 -3.45 -8.76 1.39
CA GLY A 20 -4.11 -9.98 0.93
C GLY A 20 -3.63 -10.45 -0.45
N ASP A 21 -2.45 -10.01 -0.89
CA ASP A 21 -1.79 -10.44 -2.13
C ASP A 21 -0.27 -10.22 -2.00
N LYS A 22 0.53 -11.03 -2.69
CA LYS A 22 2.00 -11.06 -2.57
C LYS A 22 2.71 -10.10 -3.50
N GLU A 23 2.00 -9.53 -4.46
CA GLU A 23 2.59 -8.67 -5.46
C GLU A 23 2.03 -7.25 -5.34
N ALA A 24 2.85 -6.26 -5.71
CA ALA A 24 2.42 -4.88 -5.91
C ALA A 24 3.00 -4.29 -7.18
N ILE A 25 2.23 -3.44 -7.85
CA ILE A 25 2.64 -2.77 -9.09
C ILE A 25 3.06 -1.34 -8.77
N ALA A 26 4.20 -0.92 -9.30
CA ALA A 26 4.67 0.47 -9.23
C ALA A 26 4.78 1.07 -10.64
N ASP A 27 4.42 2.34 -10.77
CA ASP A 27 4.73 3.15 -11.95
C ASP A 27 6.01 3.94 -11.66
N LEU A 28 7.15 3.39 -12.08
CA LEU A 28 8.47 3.93 -11.72
C LEU A 28 8.69 5.34 -12.26
N LYS A 29 8.17 5.61 -13.46
CA LYS A 29 8.25 6.93 -14.07
C LYS A 29 7.49 7.95 -13.23
N THR A 30 6.26 7.65 -12.84
CA THR A 30 5.45 8.56 -12.00
C THR A 30 6.10 8.78 -10.63
N LEU A 31 6.71 7.75 -10.04
CA LEU A 31 7.39 7.86 -8.75
C LEU A 31 8.67 8.69 -8.84
N GLN A 32 9.45 8.53 -9.90
CA GLN A 32 10.63 9.34 -10.18
C GLN A 32 10.25 10.82 -10.40
N GLU A 33 9.24 11.09 -11.23
CA GLU A 33 8.77 12.45 -11.55
C GLU A 33 8.26 13.22 -10.32
N ARG A 34 7.82 12.54 -9.27
CA ARG A 34 7.42 13.17 -8.00
C ARG A 34 8.59 13.62 -7.15
N HIS A 35 9.74 12.96 -7.28
CA HIS A 35 10.95 13.23 -6.51
C HIS A 35 12.19 13.31 -7.42
N PRO A 36 12.22 14.21 -8.42
CA PRO A 36 13.33 14.30 -9.38
C PRO A 36 14.62 14.80 -8.73
N GLU A 37 14.53 15.47 -7.57
CA GLU A 37 15.68 15.87 -6.76
C GLU A 37 16.41 14.66 -6.17
N MET A 38 15.71 13.55 -5.96
CA MET A 38 16.20 12.42 -5.18
C MET A 38 16.56 11.20 -6.01
N PHE A 39 15.84 10.98 -7.11
CA PHE A 39 16.07 9.85 -7.99
C PHE A 39 16.54 10.35 -9.35
N GLU A 40 17.83 10.14 -9.63
CA GLU A 40 18.44 10.41 -10.92
C GLU A 40 17.85 9.52 -12.02
N ASN A 41 17.50 8.29 -11.66
CA ASN A 41 16.94 7.31 -12.58
C ASN A 41 15.87 6.41 -11.92
N LYS A 42 15.15 5.65 -12.76
CA LYS A 42 14.09 4.74 -12.34
C LYS A 42 14.64 3.53 -11.59
N GLU A 43 15.88 3.11 -11.88
CA GLU A 43 16.52 2.00 -11.18
C GLU A 43 16.73 2.31 -9.70
N GLN A 44 17.06 3.55 -9.34
CA GLN A 44 17.14 3.98 -7.94
C GLN A 44 15.79 3.85 -7.23
N VAL A 45 14.69 4.21 -7.90
CA VAL A 45 13.32 4.03 -7.38
C VAL A 45 13.03 2.55 -7.17
N ALA A 46 13.28 1.70 -8.18
CA ALA A 46 13.04 0.26 -8.11
C ALA A 46 13.86 -0.39 -6.98
N ASN A 47 15.14 -0.03 -6.86
CA ASN A 47 16.02 -0.52 -5.81
C ASN A 47 15.56 -0.09 -4.42
N LEU A 48 15.10 1.14 -4.26
CA LEU A 48 14.53 1.62 -2.99
C LEU A 48 13.30 0.80 -2.61
N ILE A 49 12.34 0.69 -3.54
CA ILE A 49 11.10 -0.06 -3.33
C ILE A 49 11.44 -1.49 -2.92
N LYS A 50 12.27 -2.18 -3.70
CA LYS A 50 12.66 -3.57 -3.44
C LYS A 50 13.26 -3.75 -2.05
N LYS A 51 14.14 -2.85 -1.61
CA LYS A 51 14.72 -2.89 -0.26
C LYS A 51 13.68 -2.76 0.84
N VAL A 52 12.72 -1.84 0.68
CA VAL A 52 11.70 -1.57 1.71
C VAL A 52 10.63 -2.66 1.74
N VAL A 53 10.11 -3.09 0.59
CA VAL A 53 8.97 -4.03 0.54
C VAL A 53 9.35 -5.48 0.83
N SER A 54 10.62 -5.85 0.65
CA SER A 54 11.11 -7.20 0.95
C SER A 54 11.26 -7.47 2.45
N ASP A 55 11.57 -6.45 3.24
CA ASP A 55 11.78 -6.56 4.68
C ASP A 55 11.63 -5.19 5.34
N PRO A 56 10.39 -4.69 5.50
CA PRO A 56 10.15 -3.42 6.17
C PRO A 56 10.35 -3.56 7.68
N GLU A 57 11.04 -2.60 8.28
CA GLU A 57 11.16 -2.55 9.74
C GLU A 57 9.82 -2.21 10.38
N ILE A 58 9.14 -1.21 9.81
CA ILE A 58 7.87 -0.72 10.34
C ILE A 58 6.82 -0.58 9.25
N ILE A 59 5.58 -0.94 9.58
CA ILE A 59 4.42 -0.72 8.74
C ILE A 59 3.37 0.01 9.58
N ILE A 60 2.92 1.16 9.08
CA ILE A 60 1.87 1.98 9.71
C ILE A 60 0.68 2.14 8.78
N ASN A 61 -0.48 2.47 9.35
CA ASN A 61 -1.60 2.98 8.56
C ASN A 61 -1.21 4.32 7.92
N ASN A 62 -1.65 4.54 6.68
CA ASN A 62 -1.54 5.85 6.07
C ASN A 62 -2.41 6.85 6.87
N PRO A 63 -1.86 7.98 7.36
CA PRO A 63 -2.64 8.97 8.12
C PRO A 63 -3.79 9.60 7.33
N THR A 64 -3.69 9.61 6.00
CA THR A 64 -4.75 10.10 5.09
C THR A 64 -5.11 9.00 4.10
N PRO A 65 -5.77 7.92 4.58
CA PRO A 65 -6.03 6.75 3.75
C PRO A 65 -7.06 7.08 2.67
N LYS A 66 -6.88 6.54 1.46
CA LYS A 66 -7.90 6.58 0.39
C LYS A 66 -8.64 5.26 0.21
N SER A 67 -8.26 4.24 0.97
CA SER A 67 -8.91 2.91 1.01
C SER A 67 -8.66 2.28 2.38
N GLU A 68 -9.39 1.21 2.70
CA GLU A 68 -9.21 0.47 3.96
C GLU A 68 -7.81 -0.13 4.11
N LYS A 69 -7.21 -0.59 2.99
CA LYS A 69 -5.87 -1.19 2.95
C LYS A 69 -4.87 -0.22 2.34
N ASP A 70 -4.45 0.76 3.14
CA ASP A 70 -3.54 1.84 2.74
C ASP A 70 -2.46 2.02 3.80
N TYR A 71 -1.24 1.62 3.46
CA TYR A 71 -0.15 1.47 4.42
C TYR A 71 1.11 2.21 3.96
N ILE A 72 1.94 2.58 4.94
CA ILE A 72 3.27 3.13 4.71
C ILE A 72 4.28 2.22 5.37
N ALA A 73 5.18 1.66 4.56
CA ALA A 73 6.30 0.84 4.98
C ALA A 73 7.56 1.70 5.11
N GLY A 74 8.31 1.50 6.19
CA GLY A 74 9.57 2.18 6.47
C GLY A 74 10.70 1.18 6.73
N LYS A 75 11.89 1.47 6.22
CA LYS A 75 13.11 0.68 6.48
C LYS A 75 14.33 1.57 6.60
N LYS A 76 15.26 1.26 7.52
CA LYS A 76 16.58 1.90 7.55
C LYS A 76 17.38 1.51 6.30
N LEU A 77 17.98 2.50 5.65
CA LEU A 77 18.88 2.28 4.51
C LEU A 77 20.35 2.34 4.95
N ASN A 78 20.66 3.30 5.82
CA ASN A 78 21.97 3.50 6.43
C ASN A 78 21.82 4.26 7.75
N GLU A 79 22.92 4.73 8.35
CA GLU A 79 22.91 5.43 9.64
C GLU A 79 22.20 6.80 9.60
N GLU A 80 22.01 7.40 8.42
CA GLU A 80 21.43 8.72 8.27
C GLU A 80 20.07 8.73 7.55
N LYS A 81 19.77 7.69 6.78
CA LYS A 81 18.65 7.64 5.84
C LYS A 81 17.78 6.40 6.05
N MET A 82 16.50 6.58 5.77
CA MET A 82 15.47 5.54 5.71
C MET A 82 14.70 5.64 4.38
N GLY A 83 14.16 4.51 3.92
CA GLY A 83 13.27 4.42 2.78
C GLY A 83 11.82 4.33 3.24
N GLU A 84 10.95 5.15 2.65
CA GLU A 84 9.52 5.18 2.90
C GLU A 84 8.78 4.78 1.61
N VAL A 85 7.91 3.78 1.68
CA VAL A 85 7.11 3.31 0.54
C VAL A 85 5.64 3.24 0.94
N GLY A 86 4.78 3.89 0.17
CA GLY A 86 3.33 3.86 0.34
C GLY A 86 2.69 2.82 -0.58
N ILE A 87 1.94 1.89 0.00
CA ILE A 87 1.27 0.80 -0.71
C ILE A 87 -0.21 0.86 -0.40
N ARG A 88 -1.04 0.88 -1.45
CA ARG A 88 -2.49 0.89 -1.35
C ARG A 88 -3.08 -0.26 -2.14
N LYS A 89 -4.09 -0.94 -1.59
CA LYS A 89 -4.95 -1.81 -2.37
C LYS A 89 -5.98 -0.98 -3.13
N ASP A 90 -5.89 -0.99 -4.45
CA ASP A 90 -6.86 -0.38 -5.35
C ASP A 90 -7.63 -1.50 -6.05
N GLU A 91 -8.93 -1.61 -5.74
CA GLU A 91 -9.79 -2.72 -6.14
C GLU A 91 -9.18 -4.09 -5.76
N ASN A 92 -8.54 -4.77 -6.71
CA ASN A 92 -7.91 -6.08 -6.56
C ASN A 92 -6.39 -6.06 -6.79
N ILE A 93 -5.78 -4.88 -6.91
CA ILE A 93 -4.36 -4.73 -7.22
C ILE A 93 -3.69 -3.90 -6.12
N ASN A 94 -2.58 -4.39 -5.57
CA ASN A 94 -1.74 -3.57 -4.71
C ASN A 94 -0.92 -2.63 -5.57
N LYS A 95 -0.98 -1.34 -5.27
CA LYS A 95 -0.29 -0.29 -5.99
C LYS A 95 0.66 0.44 -5.07
N ILE A 96 1.92 0.52 -5.49
CA ILE A 96 2.89 1.41 -4.86
C ILE A 96 2.64 2.82 -5.41
N PHE A 97 2.25 3.73 -4.54
CA PHE A 97 1.91 5.10 -4.90
C PHE A 97 2.89 6.12 -4.35
N HIS A 98 3.80 5.75 -3.46
CA HIS A 98 4.83 6.64 -2.92
C HIS A 98 6.13 5.87 -2.71
N ALA A 99 7.26 6.48 -3.02
CA ALA A 99 8.59 5.96 -2.73
C ALA A 99 9.50 7.18 -2.49
N ASN A 100 10.18 7.22 -1.35
CA ASN A 100 10.98 8.38 -0.96
C ASN A 100 12.07 7.99 0.05
N GLU A 101 13.19 8.70 0.06
CA GLU A 101 14.20 8.60 1.10
C GLU A 101 14.08 9.77 2.08
N LYS A 102 14.07 9.46 3.37
CA LYS A 102 14.00 10.45 4.44
C LYS A 102 15.15 10.27 5.40
N ARG A 103 15.35 11.25 6.29
CA ARG A 103 16.31 11.12 7.40
C ARG A 103 15.88 10.00 8.35
N LEU A 104 16.83 9.25 8.91
CA LEU A 104 16.58 8.10 9.77
C LEU A 104 15.64 8.41 10.95
N LYS A 105 15.72 9.62 11.53
CA LYS A 105 14.80 10.07 12.58
C LYS A 105 13.31 9.95 12.24
N ASN A 106 12.95 9.92 10.95
CA ASN A 106 11.56 9.74 10.54
C ASN A 106 11.06 8.33 10.81
N LEU A 107 11.95 7.34 10.86
CA LEU A 107 11.61 5.96 11.21
C LEU A 107 11.15 5.89 12.67
N ASP A 108 11.85 6.57 13.58
CA ASP A 108 11.43 6.69 14.98
C ASP A 108 10.09 7.44 15.12
N LEU A 109 9.82 8.42 14.25
CA LEU A 109 8.53 9.10 14.21
C LEU A 109 7.40 8.19 13.69
N MET A 110 7.70 7.27 12.76
CA MET A 110 6.74 6.25 12.34
C MET A 110 6.42 5.28 13.48
N ALA A 111 7.41 4.90 14.29
CA ALA A 111 7.22 4.03 15.46
C ALA A 111 6.31 4.60 16.55
N LYS A 112 6.08 5.92 16.53
CA LYS A 112 5.15 6.60 17.45
C LYS A 112 3.71 6.68 16.94
N LYS A 113 3.45 6.26 15.70
CA LYS A 113 2.11 6.23 15.10
C LYS A 113 1.45 4.88 15.36
N ASP A 114 0.20 4.71 14.92
CA ASP A 114 -0.49 3.42 14.96
C ASP A 114 0.26 2.40 14.09
N VAL A 115 1.14 1.65 14.73
CA VAL A 115 1.95 0.61 14.10
C VAL A 115 1.07 -0.61 13.89
N VAL A 116 0.93 -1.01 12.62
CA VAL A 116 0.14 -2.17 12.22
C VAL A 116 0.99 -3.43 12.29
N ALA A 117 2.30 -3.30 12.04
CA ALA A 117 3.28 -4.33 12.29
C ALA A 117 4.65 -3.68 12.57
N ASP A 118 5.30 -4.05 13.69
CA ASP A 118 6.71 -3.77 13.99
C ASP A 118 7.51 -5.07 13.82
N GLY A 119 8.78 -4.97 13.41
CA GLY A 119 9.73 -6.09 13.44
C GLY A 119 10.24 -6.41 14.85
N ARG A 120 9.86 -5.63 15.85
CA ARG A 120 10.16 -5.86 17.27
C ARG A 120 8.93 -6.42 17.97
N ASP A 121 9.08 -7.61 18.54
CA ASP A 121 8.13 -8.18 19.51
C ASP A 121 8.12 -7.29 20.77
N ALA A 122 7.24 -6.30 20.79
CA ALA A 122 7.04 -5.43 21.94
C ALA A 122 5.57 -5.08 22.05
N HIS A 123 4.85 -5.89 22.83
CA HIS A 123 3.59 -5.50 23.44
C HIS A 123 3.75 -4.22 24.25
N THR A 124 3.41 -3.08 23.65
CA THR A 124 3.02 -1.89 24.41
C THR A 124 1.64 -1.45 23.93
N PRO A 125 0.57 -1.70 24.71
CA PRO A 125 -0.73 -1.14 24.35
C PRO A 125 -0.63 0.38 24.47
N TYR A 126 -0.80 1.06 23.33
CA TYR A 126 -0.93 2.50 23.28
C TYR A 126 -2.17 2.90 24.09
N THR A 127 -1.96 3.67 25.15
CA THR A 127 -3.05 4.31 25.89
C THR A 127 -3.51 5.49 25.04
N GLN A 128 -4.60 5.31 24.31
CA GLN A 128 -5.34 6.40 23.68
C GLN A 128 -5.66 7.42 24.78
N ALA A 129 -5.12 8.63 24.67
CA ALA A 129 -5.45 9.73 25.57
C ALA A 129 -6.97 9.97 25.47
N GLN A 130 -7.70 9.52 26.48
CA GLN A 130 -9.10 9.85 26.65
C GLN A 130 -9.18 11.36 26.88
N SER A 131 -9.86 12.05 25.95
CA SER A 131 -10.30 13.42 26.14
C SER A 131 -11.00 13.53 27.50
N LEU A 132 -10.50 14.42 28.36
CA LEU A 132 -11.16 14.83 29.59
C LEU A 132 -12.43 15.59 29.22
N ASP A 133 -13.53 14.89 29.00
CA ASP A 133 -14.85 15.42 29.33
C ASP A 133 -15.75 14.30 29.87
N GLY A 134 -16.09 14.44 31.15
CA GLY A 134 -16.82 13.45 31.92
C GLY A 134 -18.32 13.55 31.67
N ARG A 135 -18.84 12.65 30.85
CA ARG A 135 -20.17 12.02 31.03
C ARG A 135 -20.44 11.05 29.89
N LEU A 136 -20.57 9.77 30.23
CA LEU A 136 -21.68 8.87 29.91
C LEU A 136 -21.22 7.41 30.04
N VAL A 137 -21.33 6.89 31.26
CA VAL A 137 -21.32 5.46 31.54
C VAL A 137 -22.74 4.95 31.32
N GLN A 138 -22.97 4.05 30.36
CA GLN A 138 -23.71 2.79 30.59
C GLN A 138 -23.92 1.96 29.32
N LYS A 139 -23.40 0.72 29.38
CA LYS A 139 -23.98 -0.56 28.92
C LYS A 139 -24.74 -0.59 27.58
N ASN A 140 -24.19 -1.33 26.63
CA ASN A 140 -24.83 -2.53 26.06
C ASN A 140 -23.83 -3.25 25.14
N ILE A 141 -23.16 -4.29 25.65
CA ILE A 141 -22.40 -5.23 24.82
C ILE A 141 -23.38 -6.37 24.51
N SER A 142 -23.96 -6.38 23.32
CA SER A 142 -24.70 -7.54 22.82
C SER A 142 -23.70 -8.55 22.27
N SER A 143 -23.74 -9.79 22.77
CA SER A 143 -22.97 -10.91 22.25
C SER A 143 -23.55 -11.36 20.90
N ALA A 144 -22.91 -10.99 19.80
CA ALA A 144 -23.25 -11.54 18.49
C ALA A 144 -22.64 -12.95 18.36
N VAL A 145 -23.50 -13.95 18.20
CA VAL A 145 -23.14 -15.33 17.90
C VAL A 145 -22.41 -15.39 16.55
N ASN A 146 -21.13 -15.77 16.58
CA ASN A 146 -20.32 -16.00 15.38
C ASN A 146 -20.81 -17.24 14.63
N LYS A 147 -21.67 -17.06 13.62
CA LYS A 147 -21.92 -18.08 12.60
C LYS A 147 -21.04 -17.73 11.39
N ILE A 148 -19.82 -18.27 11.38
CA ILE A 148 -18.86 -18.07 10.30
C ILE A 148 -19.35 -18.86 9.06
N ILE A 149 -19.64 -18.16 7.98
CA ILE A 149 -19.97 -18.74 6.67
C ILE A 149 -18.65 -19.05 5.97
N PRO A 150 -18.40 -20.29 5.49
CA PRO A 150 -17.17 -20.59 4.77
C PRO A 150 -17.20 -19.94 3.38
N GLN A 151 -16.21 -19.09 3.09
CA GLN A 151 -15.96 -18.58 1.74
C GLN A 151 -15.16 -19.62 0.94
N LYS A 152 -15.66 -19.91 -0.26
CA LYS A 152 -15.11 -20.91 -1.19
C LYS A 152 -13.86 -20.33 -1.86
N ASP A 153 -12.73 -21.04 -1.77
CA ASP A 153 -11.46 -20.68 -2.42
C ASP A 153 -11.66 -20.45 -3.93
N LYS A 154 -11.36 -19.23 -4.40
CA LYS A 154 -11.31 -18.91 -5.83
C LYS A 154 -9.89 -19.08 -6.34
N SER A 155 -9.72 -20.11 -7.17
CA SER A 155 -8.48 -20.50 -7.85
C SER A 155 -7.93 -19.39 -8.77
N THR A 156 -6.60 -19.37 -8.88
CA THR A 156 -5.71 -18.44 -9.62
C THR A 156 -6.03 -18.24 -11.10
N ASN A 157 -6.88 -19.09 -11.70
CA ASN A 157 -7.27 -18.98 -13.10
C ASN A 157 -8.21 -17.79 -13.38
N ASP A 158 -8.88 -17.25 -12.34
CA ASP A 158 -9.88 -16.19 -12.47
C ASP A 158 -9.26 -14.80 -12.73
N PHE A 159 -7.98 -14.60 -12.40
CA PHE A 159 -7.30 -13.31 -12.53
C PHE A 159 -6.83 -13.03 -13.96
N LYS A 160 -6.31 -14.04 -14.65
CA LYS A 160 -5.80 -13.90 -16.01
C LYS A 160 -6.92 -13.53 -16.98
N THR A 161 -8.08 -14.15 -16.80
CA THR A 161 -9.30 -13.88 -17.59
C THR A 161 -9.83 -12.47 -17.34
N LYS A 162 -9.83 -11.99 -16.10
CA LYS A 162 -10.26 -10.62 -15.76
C LYS A 162 -9.30 -9.54 -16.29
N LEU A 163 -7.99 -9.82 -16.31
CA LEU A 163 -7.01 -8.89 -16.89
C LEU A 163 -7.19 -8.77 -18.41
N GLU A 164 -7.47 -9.87 -19.10
CA GLU A 164 -7.80 -9.85 -20.53
C GLU A 164 -9.11 -9.10 -20.81
N GLU A 165 -10.17 -9.31 -20.01
CA GLU A 165 -11.44 -8.59 -20.16
C GLU A 165 -11.31 -7.07 -19.95
N PHE A 166 -10.52 -6.64 -18.96
CA PHE A 166 -10.27 -5.23 -18.70
C PHE A 166 -9.53 -4.57 -19.88
N ASN A 167 -8.52 -5.25 -20.42
CA ASN A 167 -7.77 -4.78 -21.57
C ASN A 167 -8.64 -4.73 -22.85
N ALA A 168 -9.55 -5.69 -23.04
CA ALA A 168 -10.49 -5.69 -24.17
C ALA A 168 -11.52 -4.55 -24.11
N LYS A 169 -12.06 -4.23 -22.92
CA LYS A 169 -13.00 -3.11 -22.75
C LYS A 169 -12.36 -1.75 -23.02
N ASN A 170 -11.12 -1.54 -22.58
CA ASN A 170 -10.42 -0.27 -22.83
C ASN A 170 -10.12 -0.04 -24.32
N LYS A 171 -9.87 -1.11 -25.09
CA LYS A 171 -9.63 -1.01 -26.53
C LYS A 171 -10.86 -0.50 -27.29
N ASN A 172 -12.04 -1.00 -26.95
CA ASN A 172 -13.32 -0.59 -27.56
C ASN A 172 -13.71 0.86 -27.22
N TYR A 173 -13.35 1.35 -26.02
CA TYR A 173 -13.63 2.74 -25.65
C TYR A 173 -12.81 3.75 -26.46
N THR A 174 -11.54 3.42 -26.78
CA THR A 174 -10.69 4.24 -27.67
C THR A 174 -11.19 4.27 -29.12
N GLN A 175 -11.68 3.14 -29.65
CA GLN A 175 -12.17 3.07 -31.03
C GLN A 175 -13.48 3.86 -31.25
N THR A 176 -14.31 3.96 -30.21
CA THR A 176 -15.58 4.69 -30.29
C THR A 176 -15.37 6.21 -30.29
N LYS A 177 -14.37 6.71 -29.56
CA LYS A 177 -14.05 8.15 -29.51
C LYS A 177 -13.39 8.70 -30.78
N GLU A 178 -12.59 7.89 -31.49
CA GLU A 178 -11.98 8.33 -32.76
C GLU A 178 -13.00 8.43 -33.91
N LYS A 179 -14.14 7.72 -33.82
CA LYS A 179 -15.21 7.78 -34.83
C LYS A 179 -16.15 8.98 -34.67
N GLU A 180 -16.30 9.53 -33.46
CA GLU A 180 -17.13 10.73 -33.22
C GLU A 180 -16.40 12.04 -33.55
N LEU A 181 -15.07 12.06 -33.59
CA LEU A 181 -14.29 13.29 -33.87
C LEU A 181 -14.04 13.55 -35.37
N LYS A 182 -14.54 12.69 -36.27
CA LYS A 182 -14.37 12.80 -37.73
C LYS A 182 -15.67 13.06 -38.50
N ARG A 183 -16.67 13.69 -37.87
CA ARG A 183 -17.83 14.24 -38.57
C ARG A 183 -17.87 15.75 -38.47
#